data_AF-A0ABD4T163-F1
#
_entry.id   AF-A0ABD4T163-F1
#
_cell.length_a   1.000
_cell.length_b   1.000
_cell.length_c   1.000
_cell.angle_alpha   90.00
_cell.angle_beta   90.00
_cell.angle_gamma   90.00
#
_symmetry.space_group_name_H-M   'P 1'
#
loop_
_entity.id
_entity.type
_entity.pdbx_description
1 polymer ?
#
loop_
_entity_poly.entity_id
_entity_poly.type
_entity_poly.pdbx_seq_one_letter_code
_entity_poly.pdbx_strand_id
1 'polypeptide(L)'
;MIRPTSRNLIPLAGLCVCCILLQACQQGSPDTETRGRSPDTTAIVNEPSGEAPSSDTPGNEPPPQREVEVRTYVAEKIDPVAAQLTSQYAGSKINVRSQPSTQSKIKHYGLKGDRVTLLQQAEGEDSYLWYYLQFEKSKAEGWVRSDFVTQADSGHSALLPRTSYRPYDFEGDPWLSSFNQAYQAAKANNAPWISDPEQVAIRLAGFSDSSDCQPDSVSTIASQDPNWVTVLVKTGDSQGEQCADDSVAASEIRADLIRTQNLWEIDWAGGRYRCRRGRGQQEFAPSLCS
;
A
#
# COMPACT_ATOMS: atom_id res chain seq x y z
N MET A 1 30.30 -16.46 64.56
CA MET A 1 31.45 -15.55 64.49
C MET A 1 31.94 -15.56 63.05
N ILE A 2 32.09 -14.50 62.25
CA ILE A 2 32.01 -13.04 62.35
C ILE A 2 31.76 -12.58 60.89
N ARG A 3 30.81 -11.66 60.66
CA ARG A 3 30.78 -10.79 59.46
C ARG A 3 31.80 -9.66 59.65
N PRO A 4 32.37 -9.09 58.57
CA PRO A 4 32.03 -7.69 58.22
C PRO A 4 31.88 -7.46 56.69
N THR A 5 30.90 -6.72 56.15
CA THR A 5 30.80 -5.24 55.89
C THR A 5 32.04 -4.64 55.20
N SER A 6 31.96 -4.02 54.01
CA SER A 6 31.39 -2.69 53.64
C SER A 6 31.20 -2.59 52.10
N ARG A 7 30.17 -1.99 51.48
CA ARG A 7 29.79 -0.56 51.28
C ARG A 7 30.92 0.40 50.86
N ASN A 8 30.84 0.90 49.61
CA ASN A 8 31.05 2.30 49.15
C ASN A 8 30.87 2.33 47.61
N LEU A 9 29.94 3.08 47.01
CA LEU A 9 29.73 4.53 46.85
C LEU A 9 30.18 5.03 45.45
N ILE A 10 29.29 5.86 44.89
CA ILE A 10 29.15 6.40 43.53
C ILE A 10 30.32 7.33 43.13
N PRO A 11 30.55 7.54 41.80
CA PRO A 11 30.57 8.92 41.32
C PRO A 11 29.75 9.17 40.04
N LEU A 12 29.45 10.45 39.86
CA LEU A 12 28.57 11.12 38.91
C LEU A 12 29.00 11.00 37.43
N ALA A 13 27.99 10.97 36.56
CA ALA A 13 27.95 11.65 35.25
C ALA A 13 26.46 11.99 35.00
N GLY A 14 26.02 13.23 34.73
CA GLY A 14 26.62 14.28 33.93
C GLY A 14 26.18 14.09 32.48
N LEU A 15 25.50 15.09 31.89
CA LEU A 15 24.88 15.16 30.54
C LEU A 15 23.42 14.65 30.46
N CYS A 16 22.48 15.30 29.78
CA CYS A 16 22.41 16.61 29.12
C CYS A 16 20.90 16.86 28.90
N VAL A 17 20.36 17.97 29.41
CA VAL A 17 18.98 18.41 29.18
C VAL A 17 19.03 19.55 28.16
N CYS A 18 18.47 19.31 26.98
CA CYS A 18 18.15 20.32 25.97
C CYS A 18 17.13 19.68 25.03
N CYS A 19 16.04 20.30 24.58
CA CYS A 19 15.56 21.65 24.77
C CYS A 19 14.04 21.62 24.56
N ILE A 20 13.26 22.08 25.54
CA ILE A 20 11.86 22.48 25.36
C ILE A 20 11.89 24.00 25.27
N LEU A 21 11.53 24.57 24.12
CA LEU A 21 11.14 25.96 24.02
C LEU A 21 9.88 26.07 23.16
N LEU A 22 8.74 26.02 23.83
CA LEU A 22 7.55 26.79 23.48
C LEU A 22 7.69 28.13 24.20
N GLN A 23 7.77 29.24 23.47
CA GLN A 23 7.06 30.45 23.89
C GLN A 23 6.99 31.51 22.79
N ALA A 24 5.77 32.03 22.68
CA ALA A 24 5.36 33.15 21.87
C ALA A 24 6.05 34.45 22.29
N CYS A 25 6.27 35.33 21.31
CA CYS A 25 6.47 36.76 21.53
C CYS A 25 5.40 37.54 20.77
N GLN A 26 4.85 38.51 21.49
CA GLN A 26 3.77 39.41 21.12
C GLN A 26 4.29 40.68 20.42
N GLN A 27 3.32 41.46 19.91
CA GLN A 27 3.26 42.93 19.86
C GLN A 27 3.96 43.72 18.73
N GLY A 28 3.19 44.67 18.18
CA GLY A 28 3.70 46.02 17.90
C GLY A 28 3.46 46.58 16.50
N SER A 29 2.46 47.46 16.37
CA SER A 29 2.23 48.40 15.25
C SER A 29 3.38 49.44 15.14
N PRO A 30 3.52 50.23 14.04
CA PRO A 30 2.77 51.50 13.96
C PRO A 30 2.28 51.96 12.56
N ASP A 31 1.09 52.56 12.58
CA ASP A 31 0.54 53.76 11.92
C ASP A 31 1.13 54.33 10.61
N THR A 32 0.25 54.70 9.65
CA THR A 32 -0.02 56.11 9.26
C THR A 32 -1.24 56.21 8.30
N GLU A 33 -2.32 56.78 8.84
CA GLU A 33 -3.16 57.90 8.34
C GLU A 33 -3.49 58.06 6.83
N THR A 34 -4.79 58.09 6.49
CA THR A 34 -5.49 59.29 5.94
C THR A 34 -7.03 59.11 5.91
N ARG A 35 -7.65 59.68 6.95
CA ARG A 35 -8.85 60.53 7.03
C ARG A 35 -9.82 60.67 5.83
N GLY A 36 -11.12 60.53 6.11
CA GLY A 36 -12.22 61.14 5.34
C GLY A 36 -13.60 60.51 5.61
N ARG A 37 -14.19 60.69 6.81
CA ARG A 37 -15.33 61.60 7.12
C ARG A 37 -16.75 61.04 6.80
N SER A 38 -17.44 60.67 7.89
CA SER A 38 -18.91 60.57 8.18
C SER A 38 -19.83 61.58 7.47
N PRO A 39 -21.19 61.49 7.54
CA PRO A 39 -22.04 60.85 8.60
C PRO A 39 -23.14 59.88 8.06
N ASP A 40 -23.56 58.85 8.80
CA ASP A 40 -24.44 58.83 9.99
C ASP A 40 -25.92 59.09 9.66
N THR A 41 -26.79 58.09 9.84
CA THR A 41 -28.14 58.22 10.41
C THR A 41 -28.73 56.83 10.69
N THR A 42 -29.26 56.70 11.90
CA THR A 42 -29.81 55.54 12.58
C THR A 42 -31.34 55.41 12.42
N ALA A 43 -31.80 54.17 12.66
CA ALA A 43 -33.03 53.77 13.37
C ALA A 43 -34.42 53.70 12.68
N ILE A 44 -34.90 52.44 12.57
CA ILE A 44 -36.15 51.83 13.10
C ILE A 44 -37.48 52.61 12.95
N VAL A 45 -38.48 52.03 12.27
CA VAL A 45 -39.91 51.94 12.72
C VAL A 45 -40.61 50.70 12.12
N ASN A 46 -41.53 50.13 12.92
CA ASN A 46 -42.28 48.87 12.86
C ASN A 46 -43.34 48.67 11.74
N GLU A 47 -43.68 47.38 11.54
CA GLU A 47 -44.95 46.73 11.14
C GLU A 47 -46.25 47.41 11.62
N PRO A 48 -47.45 47.23 10.97
CA PRO A 48 -48.13 45.91 10.90
C PRO A 48 -49.06 45.58 9.70
N SER A 49 -49.37 44.27 9.62
CA SER A 49 -50.58 43.55 9.12
C SER A 49 -51.43 44.09 7.96
N GLY A 50 -51.62 43.22 6.96
CA GLY A 50 -52.74 43.29 6.00
C GLY A 50 -52.77 42.13 4.99
N GLU A 51 -53.64 41.16 5.27
CA GLU A 51 -54.37 40.27 4.36
C GLU A 51 -53.66 39.38 3.31
N ALA A 52 -53.87 38.08 3.49
CA ALA A 52 -53.75 37.06 2.46
C ALA A 52 -54.87 37.20 1.40
N PRO A 53 -54.58 36.78 0.17
CA PRO A 53 -55.54 35.97 -0.56
C PRO A 53 -54.91 34.64 -1.01
N SER A 54 -55.51 33.53 -0.58
CA SER A 54 -55.40 32.27 -1.28
C SER A 54 -55.91 32.44 -2.70
N SER A 55 -55.10 32.03 -3.67
CA SER A 55 -55.56 31.68 -5.00
C SER A 55 -55.03 30.29 -5.30
N ASP A 56 -55.95 29.33 -5.22
CA ASP A 56 -55.76 27.98 -5.73
C ASP A 56 -55.34 28.06 -7.20
N THR A 57 -54.20 27.47 -7.54
CA THR A 57 -53.90 27.04 -8.90
C THR A 57 -53.32 25.62 -8.84
N PRO A 58 -53.86 24.68 -9.64
CA PRO A 58 -53.40 23.30 -9.68
C PRO A 58 -52.13 23.17 -10.53
N GLY A 59 -51.21 22.30 -10.09
CA GLY A 59 -50.17 21.77 -10.98
C GLY A 59 -48.76 22.30 -10.70
N ASN A 60 -48.24 22.05 -9.49
CA ASN A 60 -46.81 21.77 -9.36
C ASN A 60 -46.67 20.25 -9.24
N GLU A 61 -46.82 19.56 -10.37
CA GLU A 61 -46.24 18.24 -10.50
C GLU A 61 -44.72 18.42 -10.40
N PRO A 62 -44.03 17.77 -9.45
CA PRO A 62 -42.58 17.80 -9.41
C PRO A 62 -42.05 17.43 -10.81
N PRO A 63 -41.00 18.10 -11.32
CA PRO A 63 -40.39 17.70 -12.58
C PRO A 63 -40.16 16.19 -12.50
N PRO A 64 -40.54 15.39 -13.52
CA PRO A 64 -40.41 13.94 -13.44
C PRO A 64 -38.98 13.66 -13.03
N GLN A 65 -38.81 13.18 -11.80
CA GLN A 65 -37.51 12.73 -11.34
C GLN A 65 -37.16 11.66 -12.33
N ARG A 66 -36.14 11.92 -13.14
CA ARG A 66 -35.63 10.99 -14.13
C ARG A 66 -35.42 9.70 -13.36
N GLU A 67 -36.35 8.77 -13.54
CA GLU A 67 -36.28 7.44 -12.99
C GLU A 67 -35.00 6.91 -13.58
N VAL A 68 -33.97 6.80 -12.73
CA VAL A 68 -32.67 6.29 -13.13
C VAL A 68 -32.99 4.91 -13.68
N GLU A 69 -32.94 4.79 -15.01
CA GLU A 69 -33.17 3.55 -15.71
C GLU A 69 -32.21 2.57 -15.06
N VAL A 70 -32.74 1.67 -14.21
CA VAL A 70 -31.93 0.70 -13.48
C VAL A 70 -31.44 -0.27 -14.54
N ARG A 71 -30.37 0.10 -15.22
CA ARG A 71 -29.61 -0.82 -16.04
C ARG A 71 -29.02 -1.82 -15.07
N THR A 72 -29.63 -2.99 -15.02
CA THR A 72 -29.07 -4.15 -14.36
C THR A 72 -27.70 -4.41 -14.96
N TYR A 73 -26.66 -4.13 -14.19
CA TYR A 73 -25.29 -4.52 -14.52
C TYR A 73 -25.10 -6.00 -14.18
N VAL A 74 -24.26 -6.68 -14.95
CA VAL A 74 -23.86 -8.05 -14.67
C VAL A 74 -22.53 -7.99 -13.91
N ALA A 75 -22.55 -8.34 -12.63
CA ALA A 75 -21.36 -8.47 -11.82
C ALA A 75 -20.83 -9.91 -11.87
N GLU A 76 -19.61 -10.07 -12.34
CA GLU A 76 -18.88 -11.33 -12.29
C GLU A 76 -18.09 -11.40 -10.97
N LYS A 77 -18.26 -12.50 -10.24
CA LYS A 77 -17.43 -12.79 -9.08
C LYS A 77 -16.06 -13.27 -9.54
N ILE A 78 -15.00 -12.69 -9.00
CA ILE A 78 -13.62 -13.07 -9.29
C ILE A 78 -12.99 -13.73 -8.06
N ASP A 79 -11.82 -14.36 -8.25
CA ASP A 79 -10.97 -14.72 -7.13
C ASP A 79 -10.46 -13.45 -6.44
N PRO A 80 -10.41 -13.39 -5.10
CA PRO A 80 -9.98 -12.20 -4.39
C PRO A 80 -8.57 -11.74 -4.80
N VAL A 81 -8.45 -10.50 -5.27
CA VAL A 81 -7.17 -9.91 -5.72
C VAL A 81 -6.77 -8.77 -4.79
N ALA A 82 -5.55 -8.81 -4.24
CA ALA A 82 -5.00 -7.69 -3.50
C ALA A 82 -4.71 -6.50 -4.43
N ALA A 83 -5.03 -5.28 -3.97
CA ALA A 83 -4.86 -4.07 -4.75
C ALA A 83 -4.56 -2.85 -3.90
N GLN A 84 -4.14 -1.77 -4.56
CA GLN A 84 -3.98 -0.44 -3.99
C GLN A 84 -4.73 0.57 -4.82
N LEU A 85 -5.31 1.56 -4.14
CA LEU A 85 -5.91 2.69 -4.83
C LEU A 85 -4.81 3.62 -5.38
N THR A 86 -5.01 4.12 -6.60
CA THR A 86 -4.06 5.01 -7.28
C THR A 86 -4.71 6.28 -7.80
N SER A 87 -3.91 7.33 -7.93
CA SER A 87 -4.29 8.63 -8.48
C SER A 87 -3.07 9.37 -8.99
N GLN A 88 -3.27 10.16 -10.06
CA GLN A 88 -2.27 11.08 -10.59
C GLN A 88 -1.95 12.23 -9.63
N TYR A 89 -2.90 12.64 -8.80
CA TYR A 89 -2.75 13.72 -7.84
C TYR A 89 -2.66 13.18 -6.41
N ALA A 90 -1.58 13.54 -5.71
CA ALA A 90 -1.39 13.23 -4.30
C ALA A 90 -2.53 13.84 -3.45
N GLY A 91 -3.05 13.08 -2.48
CA GLY A 91 -4.10 13.54 -1.56
C GLY A 91 -5.51 13.62 -2.15
N SER A 92 -5.72 13.24 -3.42
CA SER A 92 -7.07 13.20 -4.00
C SER A 92 -7.91 12.05 -3.44
N LYS A 93 -9.19 12.33 -3.18
CA LYS A 93 -10.17 11.32 -2.76
C LYS A 93 -10.65 10.50 -3.97
N ILE A 94 -10.64 9.19 -3.81
CA ILE A 94 -11.14 8.23 -4.79
C ILE A 94 -12.50 7.73 -4.31
N ASN A 95 -13.54 7.97 -5.10
CA ASN A 95 -14.92 7.64 -4.70
C ASN A 95 -15.20 6.15 -4.86
N VAL A 96 -15.80 5.56 -3.82
CA VAL A 96 -16.29 4.18 -3.82
C VAL A 96 -17.81 4.21 -3.72
N ARG A 97 -18.46 3.62 -4.73
CA ARG A 97 -19.87 3.84 -5.04
C ARG A 97 -20.73 2.61 -4.81
N SER A 98 -22.04 2.82 -4.85
CA SER A 98 -23.04 1.77 -4.63
C SER A 98 -23.26 0.86 -5.85
N GLN A 99 -22.94 1.33 -7.06
CA GLN A 99 -23.06 0.59 -8.31
C GLN A 99 -21.88 0.96 -9.24
N PRO A 100 -21.59 0.17 -10.29
CA PRO A 100 -20.56 0.47 -11.29
C PRO A 100 -21.01 1.60 -12.25
N SER A 101 -21.30 2.77 -11.70
CA SER A 101 -21.73 3.95 -12.44
C SER A 101 -21.31 5.21 -11.71
N THR A 102 -20.89 6.21 -12.48
CA THR A 102 -20.55 7.55 -11.97
C THR A 102 -21.75 8.32 -11.43
N GLN A 103 -22.97 7.91 -11.79
CA GLN A 103 -24.22 8.52 -11.30
C GLN A 103 -24.71 7.91 -9.98
N SER A 104 -24.16 6.77 -9.57
CA SER A 104 -24.60 6.07 -8.35
C SER A 104 -24.07 6.73 -7.08
N LYS A 105 -24.80 6.52 -5.96
CA LYS A 105 -24.46 7.10 -4.64
C LYS A 105 -23.05 6.70 -4.21
N ILE A 106 -22.28 7.67 -3.72
CA ILE A 106 -20.97 7.46 -3.08
C ILE A 106 -21.21 6.88 -1.68
N LYS A 107 -20.65 5.70 -1.40
CA LYS A 107 -20.73 5.00 -0.11
C LYS A 107 -19.53 5.28 0.78
N HIS A 108 -18.35 5.38 0.18
CA HIS A 108 -17.08 5.55 0.87
C HIS A 108 -16.09 6.31 -0.02
N TYR A 109 -14.93 6.65 0.51
CA TYR A 109 -13.80 7.12 -0.29
C TYR A 109 -12.51 6.53 0.26
N GLY A 110 -11.52 6.40 -0.61
CA GLY A 110 -10.15 6.09 -0.23
C GLY A 110 -9.17 7.15 -0.71
N LEU A 111 -7.92 6.99 -0.32
CA LEU A 111 -6.78 7.79 -0.75
C LEU A 111 -5.80 6.92 -1.53
N LYS A 112 -4.92 7.57 -2.29
CA LYS A 112 -3.81 6.89 -2.97
C LYS A 112 -2.98 6.09 -1.95
N GLY A 113 -2.71 4.83 -2.26
CA GLY A 113 -1.97 3.89 -1.41
C GLY A 113 -2.83 3.09 -0.44
N ASP A 114 -4.14 3.36 -0.33
CA ASP A 114 -5.03 2.52 0.48
C ASP A 114 -5.09 1.10 -0.10
N ARG A 115 -4.86 0.12 0.77
CA ARG A 115 -4.90 -1.30 0.42
C ARG A 115 -6.32 -1.84 0.46
N VAL A 116 -6.67 -2.62 -0.57
CA VAL A 116 -8.00 -3.16 -0.80
C VAL A 116 -7.92 -4.57 -1.38
N THR A 117 -9.02 -5.31 -1.31
CA THR A 117 -9.20 -6.60 -1.99
C THR A 117 -10.33 -6.48 -3.00
N LEU A 118 -10.09 -6.84 -4.26
CA LEU A 118 -11.10 -6.88 -5.32
C LEU A 118 -11.84 -8.21 -5.28
N LEU A 119 -13.18 -8.17 -5.38
CA LEU A 119 -14.05 -9.32 -5.17
C LEU A 119 -14.96 -9.61 -6.37
N GLN A 120 -15.29 -8.57 -7.14
CA GLN A 120 -16.13 -8.68 -8.34
C GLN A 120 -15.68 -7.67 -9.40
N GLN A 121 -16.09 -7.90 -10.64
CA GLN A 121 -15.94 -6.96 -11.74
C GLN A 121 -17.26 -6.79 -12.51
N ALA A 122 -17.44 -5.63 -13.13
CA ALA A 122 -18.59 -5.34 -13.99
C ALA A 122 -18.21 -4.28 -15.03
N GLU A 123 -18.82 -4.37 -16.22
CA GLU A 123 -18.83 -3.26 -17.16
C GLU A 123 -19.83 -2.20 -16.67
N GLY A 124 -19.38 -0.96 -16.54
CA GLY A 124 -20.20 0.16 -16.12
C GLY A 124 -20.97 0.81 -17.27
N GLU A 125 -21.94 1.65 -16.93
CA GLU A 125 -22.71 2.43 -17.92
C GLU A 125 -21.84 3.37 -18.76
N ASP A 126 -20.67 3.73 -18.23
CA ASP A 126 -19.66 4.55 -18.88
C ASP A 126 -18.71 3.73 -19.78
N SER A 127 -19.01 2.44 -20.01
CA SER A 127 -18.18 1.48 -20.76
C SER A 127 -16.78 1.28 -20.17
N TYR A 128 -16.56 1.65 -18.92
CA TYR A 128 -15.35 1.30 -18.18
C TYR A 128 -15.53 0.00 -17.40
N LEU A 129 -14.41 -0.64 -17.09
CA LEU A 129 -14.38 -1.70 -16.11
C LEU A 129 -14.48 -1.11 -14.69
N TRP A 130 -15.29 -1.74 -13.85
CA TRP A 130 -15.42 -1.42 -12.44
C TRP A 130 -15.11 -2.65 -11.59
N TYR A 131 -14.53 -2.43 -10.42
CA TYR A 131 -14.28 -3.45 -9.42
C TYR A 131 -15.11 -3.21 -8.16
N TYR A 132 -15.71 -4.26 -7.62
CA TYR A 132 -16.21 -4.26 -6.25
C TYR A 132 -15.04 -4.61 -5.34
N LEU A 133 -14.77 -3.76 -4.35
CA LEU A 133 -13.65 -3.94 -3.43
C LEU A 133 -14.08 -3.92 -1.96
N GLN A 134 -13.19 -4.42 -1.11
CA GLN A 134 -13.23 -4.25 0.34
C GLN A 134 -11.92 -3.61 0.83
N PHE A 135 -12.01 -2.57 1.67
CA PHE A 135 -10.85 -1.97 2.32
C PHE A 135 -10.30 -2.88 3.41
N GLU A 136 -8.98 -3.06 3.48
CA GLU A 136 -8.35 -3.96 4.46
C GLU A 136 -8.60 -3.53 5.91
N LYS A 137 -8.51 -2.23 6.19
CA LYS A 137 -8.62 -1.65 7.56
C LYS A 137 -10.05 -1.42 8.00
N SER A 138 -10.82 -0.65 7.21
CA SER A 138 -12.17 -0.23 7.59
C SER A 138 -13.23 -1.28 7.29
N LYS A 139 -12.90 -2.28 6.47
CA LYS A 139 -13.85 -3.26 5.90
C LYS A 139 -14.99 -2.62 5.12
N ALA A 140 -14.87 -1.35 4.74
CA ALA A 140 -15.82 -0.68 3.88
C ALA A 140 -15.80 -1.32 2.48
N GLU A 141 -16.94 -1.32 1.79
CA GLU A 141 -17.06 -1.96 0.48
C GLU A 141 -17.86 -1.12 -0.53
N GLY A 142 -17.51 -1.28 -1.80
CA GLY A 142 -18.26 -0.74 -2.92
C GLY A 142 -17.51 -0.78 -4.23
N TRP A 143 -18.08 -0.12 -5.24
CA TRP A 143 -17.59 -0.10 -6.60
C TRP A 143 -16.62 1.05 -6.85
N VAL A 144 -15.48 0.77 -7.45
CA VAL A 144 -14.52 1.76 -7.95
C VAL A 144 -14.23 1.49 -9.42
N ARG A 145 -13.94 2.54 -10.18
CA ARG A 145 -13.57 2.39 -11.59
C ARG A 145 -12.11 1.93 -11.70
N SER A 146 -11.81 1.11 -12.71
CA SER A 146 -10.53 0.40 -12.84
C SER A 146 -9.31 1.33 -12.92
N ASP A 147 -9.46 2.55 -13.43
CA ASP A 147 -8.39 3.55 -13.56
C ASP A 147 -7.86 4.07 -12.22
N PHE A 148 -8.62 3.91 -11.13
CA PHE A 148 -8.19 4.24 -9.78
C PHE A 148 -7.66 3.05 -8.98
N VAL A 149 -7.44 1.92 -9.64
CA VAL A 149 -6.95 0.70 -9.01
C VAL A 149 -5.65 0.29 -9.68
N THR A 150 -4.59 0.24 -8.89
CA THR A 150 -3.42 -0.55 -9.23
C THR A 150 -3.61 -1.87 -8.50
N GLN A 151 -3.94 -2.93 -9.24
CA GLN A 151 -3.85 -4.27 -8.67
C GLN A 151 -2.42 -4.40 -8.15
N ALA A 152 -2.29 -4.75 -6.86
CA ALA A 152 -1.01 -5.00 -6.26
C ALA A 152 -0.64 -6.32 -6.89
N ASP A 153 0.09 -6.24 -8.01
CA ASP A 153 0.28 -7.27 -9.02
C ASP A 153 -0.55 -8.50 -8.63
N SER A 154 -1.80 -8.61 -9.10
CA SER A 154 -2.49 -9.90 -9.01
C SER A 154 -1.42 -10.89 -9.44
N GLY A 155 -0.95 -11.75 -8.50
CA GLY A 155 0.41 -12.31 -8.47
C GLY A 155 0.85 -13.10 -9.70
N HIS A 156 0.06 -13.06 -10.75
CA HIS A 156 0.49 -13.04 -12.11
C HIS A 156 1.27 -11.74 -12.48
N SER A 157 2.54 -11.66 -12.05
CA SER A 157 3.63 -11.64 -13.05
C SER A 157 3.48 -12.93 -13.90
N ALA A 158 2.35 -13.12 -14.62
CA ALA A 158 1.82 -14.40 -15.09
C ALA A 158 2.62 -15.60 -14.60
N LEU A 159 2.55 -15.95 -13.27
CA LEU A 159 3.62 -16.65 -12.54
C LEU A 159 4.52 -17.39 -13.50
N LEU A 160 5.61 -16.73 -13.91
CA LEU A 160 6.31 -17.20 -15.10
C LEU A 160 6.79 -18.63 -14.85
N PRO A 161 6.78 -19.52 -15.86
CA PRO A 161 7.24 -20.88 -15.66
C PRO A 161 8.66 -20.87 -15.09
N ARG A 162 9.04 -21.90 -14.31
CA ARG A 162 10.39 -22.03 -13.72
C ARG A 162 11.52 -21.82 -14.75
N THR A 163 11.25 -22.14 -16.03
CA THR A 163 12.17 -21.94 -17.17
C THR A 163 12.50 -20.48 -17.48
N SER A 164 11.72 -19.52 -16.99
CA SER A 164 11.99 -18.08 -17.14
C SER A 164 13.01 -17.55 -16.12
N TYR A 165 13.45 -18.39 -15.18
CA TYR A 165 14.38 -18.08 -14.12
C TYR A 165 15.63 -18.95 -14.24
N ARG A 166 16.77 -18.43 -13.81
CA ARG A 166 17.96 -19.24 -13.56
C ARG A 166 17.74 -20.01 -12.26
N PRO A 167 17.71 -21.34 -12.29
CA PRO A 167 17.61 -22.12 -11.06
C PRO A 167 18.83 -21.87 -10.19
N TYR A 168 18.59 -21.76 -8.89
CA TYR A 168 19.66 -21.64 -7.90
C TYR A 168 20.28 -23.00 -7.63
N ASP A 169 21.61 -23.02 -7.67
CA ASP A 169 22.39 -24.17 -7.28
C ASP A 169 22.81 -23.99 -5.82
N PHE A 170 22.03 -24.53 -4.89
CA PHE A 170 22.29 -24.40 -3.46
C PHE A 170 23.64 -24.99 -3.02
N GLU A 171 24.31 -25.80 -3.84
CA GLU A 171 25.64 -26.32 -3.53
C GLU A 171 26.73 -25.58 -4.29
N GLY A 172 26.47 -25.22 -5.56
CA GLY A 172 27.44 -24.63 -6.47
C GLY A 172 27.50 -23.10 -6.48
N ASP A 173 26.43 -22.39 -6.09
CA ASP A 173 26.38 -20.92 -6.10
C ASP A 173 27.01 -20.33 -4.82
N PRO A 174 28.19 -19.68 -4.89
CA PRO A 174 28.91 -19.25 -3.68
C PRO A 174 28.18 -18.18 -2.88
N TRP A 175 27.38 -17.36 -3.56
CA TRP A 175 26.61 -16.26 -2.98
C TRP A 175 25.45 -16.75 -2.10
N LEU A 176 25.06 -18.04 -2.20
CA LEU A 176 24.07 -18.67 -1.31
C LEU A 176 24.68 -19.25 -0.03
N SER A 177 26.01 -19.32 0.10
CA SER A 177 26.66 -20.00 1.22
C SER A 177 26.22 -19.51 2.60
N SER A 178 26.16 -18.19 2.81
CA SER A 178 25.70 -17.60 4.07
C SER A 178 24.22 -17.87 4.34
N PHE A 179 23.39 -17.78 3.30
CA PHE A 179 21.97 -18.13 3.39
C PHE A 179 21.81 -19.61 3.79
N ASN A 180 22.50 -20.51 3.12
CA ASN A 180 22.42 -21.95 3.36
C ASN A 180 22.77 -22.31 4.80
N GLN A 181 23.85 -21.73 5.33
CA GLN A 181 24.24 -21.95 6.71
C GLN A 181 23.15 -21.48 7.69
N ALA A 182 22.64 -20.26 7.50
CA ALA A 182 21.58 -19.70 8.34
C ALA A 182 20.27 -20.50 8.23
N TYR A 183 19.93 -20.96 7.03
CA TYR A 183 18.74 -21.74 6.72
C TYR A 183 18.77 -23.11 7.38
N GLN A 184 19.88 -23.84 7.30
CA GLN A 184 20.02 -25.13 7.98
C GLN A 184 19.99 -24.96 9.51
N ALA A 185 20.64 -23.93 10.05
CA ALA A 185 20.58 -23.63 11.48
C ALA A 185 19.15 -23.27 11.94
N ALA A 186 18.39 -22.53 11.13
CA ALA A 186 17.01 -22.17 11.42
C ALA A 186 16.07 -23.39 11.42
N LYS A 187 16.24 -24.32 10.48
CA LYS A 187 15.51 -25.60 10.48
C LYS A 187 15.80 -26.42 11.73
N ALA A 188 17.09 -26.56 12.09
CA ALA A 188 17.49 -27.35 13.25
C ALA A 188 16.97 -26.80 14.58
N ASN A 189 16.83 -25.47 14.69
CA ASN A 189 16.47 -24.79 15.93
C ASN A 189 15.03 -24.24 15.95
N ASN A 190 14.21 -24.50 14.91
CA ASN A 190 12.87 -23.92 14.75
C ASN A 190 12.86 -22.39 14.90
N ALA A 191 13.76 -21.69 14.20
CA ALA A 191 13.84 -20.24 14.29
C ALA A 191 12.51 -19.59 13.83
N PRO A 192 12.04 -18.49 14.45
CA PRO A 192 10.75 -17.90 14.13
C PRO A 192 10.56 -17.55 12.64
N TRP A 193 11.61 -17.05 11.98
CA TRP A 193 11.55 -16.61 10.60
C TRP A 193 11.31 -17.76 9.60
N ILE A 194 11.64 -19.01 9.93
CA ILE A 194 11.42 -20.13 9.01
C ILE A 194 9.97 -20.66 9.01
N SER A 195 9.14 -20.15 9.93
CA SER A 195 7.70 -20.41 9.96
C SER A 195 6.88 -19.45 9.08
N ASP A 196 7.52 -18.43 8.52
CA ASP A 196 6.94 -17.44 7.62
C ASP A 196 7.54 -17.57 6.21
N PRO A 197 6.74 -17.90 5.18
CA PRO A 197 7.26 -18.14 3.84
C PRO A 197 7.85 -16.87 3.20
N GLU A 198 7.33 -15.69 3.52
CA GLU A 198 7.87 -14.43 3.02
C GLU A 198 9.26 -14.18 3.60
N GLN A 199 9.44 -14.43 4.90
CA GLN A 199 10.74 -14.28 5.55
C GLN A 199 11.79 -15.25 5.01
N VAL A 200 11.40 -16.49 4.65
CA VAL A 200 12.30 -17.44 3.98
C VAL A 200 12.75 -16.88 2.63
N ALA A 201 11.83 -16.39 1.80
CA ALA A 201 12.14 -15.86 0.47
C ALA A 201 12.94 -14.55 0.51
N ILE A 202 12.62 -13.64 1.44
CA ILE A 202 13.35 -12.38 1.66
C ILE A 202 14.82 -12.66 2.01
N ARG A 203 15.07 -13.61 2.92
CA ARG A 203 16.43 -14.03 3.29
C ARG A 203 17.17 -14.73 2.17
N LEU A 204 16.47 -15.56 1.39
CA LEU A 204 17.01 -16.19 0.19
C LEU A 204 17.47 -15.15 -0.84
N ALA A 205 16.72 -14.06 -0.98
CA ALA A 205 17.07 -12.94 -1.85
C ALA A 205 18.20 -12.05 -1.29
N GLY A 206 18.78 -12.40 -0.14
CA GLY A 206 19.93 -11.70 0.46
C GLY A 206 19.57 -10.58 1.43
N PHE A 207 18.29 -10.36 1.71
CA PHE A 207 17.84 -9.34 2.65
C PHE A 207 17.84 -9.87 4.09
N SER A 208 18.16 -9.00 5.04
CA SER A 208 18.15 -9.32 6.46
C SER A 208 17.35 -8.29 7.25
N ASP A 209 16.86 -8.66 8.43
CA ASP A 209 16.13 -7.74 9.30
C ASP A 209 16.96 -6.51 9.75
N SER A 210 18.28 -6.54 9.54
CA SER A 210 19.23 -5.49 9.94
C SER A 210 19.79 -4.66 8.78
N SER A 211 19.37 -4.90 7.54
CA SER A 211 19.87 -4.13 6.39
C SER A 211 19.00 -2.90 6.11
N ASP A 212 19.65 -1.76 5.82
CA ASP A 212 19.00 -0.55 5.25
C ASP A 212 18.43 -0.78 3.84
N CYS A 213 18.66 -1.98 3.33
CA CYS A 213 18.26 -2.47 2.05
C CYS A 213 17.10 -3.47 2.22
N GLN A 214 15.97 -3.16 1.60
CA GLN A 214 14.73 -3.96 1.62
C GLN A 214 14.25 -4.19 0.19
N PRO A 215 13.52 -5.28 -0.08
CA PRO A 215 12.90 -5.48 -1.38
C PRO A 215 11.83 -4.42 -1.66
N ASP A 216 11.64 -4.07 -2.93
CA ASP A 216 10.58 -3.15 -3.36
C ASP A 216 9.19 -3.77 -3.16
N SER A 217 9.09 -5.08 -3.41
CA SER A 217 7.87 -5.83 -3.16
C SER A 217 8.15 -7.29 -2.86
N VAL A 218 7.27 -7.86 -2.05
CA VAL A 218 7.18 -9.29 -1.75
C VAL A 218 5.74 -9.69 -2.02
N SER A 219 5.54 -10.74 -2.79
CA SER A 219 4.22 -11.23 -3.19
C SER A 219 4.12 -12.73 -2.94
N THR A 220 3.12 -13.14 -2.18
CA THR A 220 2.83 -14.55 -1.89
C THR A 220 1.65 -15.03 -2.74
N ILE A 221 1.89 -16.06 -3.55
CA ILE A 221 0.91 -16.70 -4.43
C ILE A 221 0.56 -18.05 -3.81
N ALA A 222 -0.66 -18.17 -3.29
CA ALA A 222 -1.16 -19.42 -2.76
C ALA A 222 -1.45 -20.42 -3.89
N SER A 223 -1.09 -21.69 -3.68
CA SER A 223 -1.54 -22.79 -4.53
C SER A 223 -2.91 -23.29 -4.08
N GLN A 224 -3.53 -24.15 -4.90
CA GLN A 224 -4.69 -24.94 -4.48
C GLN A 224 -4.32 -25.92 -3.35
N ASP A 225 -3.06 -26.33 -3.27
CA ASP A 225 -2.54 -27.08 -2.13
C ASP A 225 -2.16 -26.09 -1.00
N PRO A 226 -2.80 -26.18 0.19
CA PRO A 226 -2.50 -25.28 1.31
C PRO A 226 -1.09 -25.45 1.89
N ASN A 227 -0.39 -26.54 1.56
CA ASN A 227 1.00 -26.74 1.95
C ASN A 227 1.97 -26.17 0.92
N TRP A 228 1.50 -25.51 -0.14
CA TRP A 228 2.36 -24.96 -1.18
C TRP A 228 2.10 -23.48 -1.42
N VAL A 229 3.18 -22.71 -1.46
CA VAL A 229 3.14 -21.30 -1.83
C VAL A 229 4.30 -20.96 -2.74
N THR A 230 4.10 -19.99 -3.62
CA THR A 230 5.19 -19.36 -4.37
C THR A 230 5.35 -17.93 -3.89
N VAL A 231 6.55 -17.54 -3.50
CA VAL A 231 6.88 -16.17 -3.11
C VAL A 231 7.76 -15.52 -4.18
N LEU A 232 7.37 -14.33 -4.63
CA LEU A 232 8.15 -13.48 -5.52
C LEU A 232 8.72 -12.30 -4.74
N VAL A 233 10.02 -12.06 -4.84
CA VAL A 233 10.72 -10.91 -4.23
C VAL A 233 11.30 -10.07 -5.36
N LYS A 234 10.85 -8.82 -5.50
CA LYS A 234 11.31 -7.89 -6.55
C LYS A 234 12.11 -6.74 -5.96
N THR A 235 13.17 -6.34 -6.66
CA THR A 235 14.02 -5.18 -6.33
C THR A 235 14.41 -4.38 -7.58
N GLY A 236 14.64 -3.08 -7.44
CA GLY A 236 15.12 -2.19 -8.49
C GLY A 236 14.04 -1.61 -9.42
N ASP A 237 12.75 -1.68 -9.04
CA ASP A 237 11.64 -1.09 -9.80
C ASP A 237 11.15 0.25 -9.20
N SER A 238 11.50 0.54 -7.95
CA SER A 238 11.35 1.87 -7.37
C SER A 238 12.48 2.78 -7.86
N GLN A 239 12.21 4.05 -8.17
CA GLN A 239 13.24 5.04 -8.57
C GLN A 239 14.26 5.40 -7.46
N GLY A 240 14.36 4.57 -6.41
CA GLY A 240 15.30 4.69 -5.31
C GLY A 240 16.34 3.59 -5.38
N GLU A 241 17.55 3.98 -5.72
CA GLU A 241 18.75 3.16 -5.94
C GLU A 241 19.35 2.62 -4.62
N GLN A 242 18.52 2.16 -3.68
CA GLN A 242 18.96 1.91 -2.31
C GLN A 242 19.56 0.50 -2.09
N CYS A 243 19.42 -0.39 -3.08
CA CYS A 243 19.80 -1.80 -3.00
C CYS A 243 20.47 -2.36 -4.27
N ALA A 244 20.63 -1.54 -5.31
CA ALA A 244 21.05 -2.01 -6.62
C ALA A 244 22.56 -2.22 -6.64
N ASP A 245 22.97 -3.44 -6.97
CA ASP A 245 24.37 -3.76 -7.30
C ASP A 245 24.85 -2.96 -8.53
N ASP A 246 26.16 -2.85 -8.72
CA ASP A 246 26.78 -2.11 -9.82
C ASP A 246 26.50 -2.73 -11.20
N SER A 247 25.99 -3.95 -11.22
CA SER A 247 25.74 -4.75 -12.42
C SER A 247 24.24 -5.02 -12.62
N VAL A 248 23.49 -5.22 -11.54
CA VAL A 248 22.05 -5.53 -11.57
C VAL A 248 21.22 -4.27 -11.34
N ALA A 249 20.39 -3.91 -12.31
CA ALA A 249 19.46 -2.78 -12.19
C ALA A 249 18.18 -3.18 -11.46
N ALA A 250 17.69 -4.40 -11.69
CA ALA A 250 16.53 -4.97 -11.00
C ALA A 250 16.61 -6.51 -10.98
N SER A 251 16.00 -7.13 -9.96
CA SER A 251 15.91 -8.58 -9.85
C SER A 251 14.51 -9.02 -9.42
N GLU A 252 14.10 -10.20 -9.87
CA GLU A 252 12.93 -10.93 -9.39
C GLU A 252 13.39 -12.33 -8.97
N ILE A 253 13.25 -12.62 -7.68
CA ILE A 253 13.56 -13.93 -7.10
C ILE A 253 12.25 -14.67 -6.86
N ARG A 254 12.18 -15.92 -7.31
CA ARG A 254 11.06 -16.83 -7.08
C ARG A 254 11.51 -17.93 -6.13
N ALA A 255 10.73 -18.16 -5.08
CA ALA A 255 10.86 -19.29 -4.17
C ALA A 255 9.54 -20.07 -4.15
N ASP A 256 9.58 -21.32 -4.58
CA ASP A 256 8.49 -22.27 -4.39
C ASP A 256 8.74 -23.01 -3.07
N LEU A 257 7.78 -22.90 -2.15
CA LEU A 257 7.91 -23.37 -0.78
C LEU A 257 6.85 -24.41 -0.46
N ILE A 258 7.28 -25.48 0.20
CA ILE A 258 6.42 -26.53 0.74
C ILE A 258 6.42 -26.50 2.26
N ARG A 259 5.25 -26.67 2.86
CA ARG A 259 5.08 -26.67 4.31
C ARG A 259 5.34 -28.07 4.86
N THR A 260 6.35 -28.20 5.72
CA THR A 260 6.62 -29.40 6.51
C THR A 260 6.37 -29.10 7.98
N GLN A 261 5.31 -29.67 8.54
CA GLN A 261 4.84 -29.36 9.89
C GLN A 261 4.55 -27.85 10.06
N ASN A 262 5.39 -27.13 10.81
CA ASN A 262 5.26 -25.70 11.06
C ASN A 262 6.32 -24.86 10.33
N LEU A 263 7.13 -25.48 9.46
CA LEU A 263 8.24 -24.84 8.75
C LEU A 263 7.95 -24.75 7.25
N TRP A 264 8.50 -23.74 6.60
CA TRP A 264 8.50 -23.63 5.13
C TRP A 264 9.84 -24.05 4.56
N GLU A 265 9.81 -25.10 3.74
CA GLU A 265 10.96 -25.66 3.06
C GLU A 265 11.02 -25.21 1.60
N ILE A 266 12.21 -24.93 1.08
CA ILE A 266 12.38 -24.56 -0.34
C ILE A 266 12.33 -25.82 -1.18
N ASP A 267 11.29 -25.97 -2.00
CA ASP A 267 11.24 -26.99 -3.05
C ASP A 267 12.09 -26.57 -4.26
N TRP A 268 11.99 -25.30 -4.65
CA TRP A 268 12.71 -24.76 -5.79
C TRP A 268 12.90 -23.26 -5.65
N ALA A 269 14.01 -22.74 -6.16
CA ALA A 269 14.22 -21.31 -6.27
C ALA A 269 15.00 -20.94 -7.53
N GLY A 270 14.79 -19.70 -7.97
CA GLY A 270 15.54 -19.13 -9.08
C GLY A 270 15.37 -17.62 -9.19
N GLY A 271 16.23 -17.01 -9.99
CA GLY A 271 16.28 -15.57 -10.18
C GLY A 271 16.25 -15.18 -11.67
N ARG A 272 15.71 -13.99 -11.95
CA ARG A 272 15.86 -13.32 -13.23
C ARG A 272 16.23 -11.85 -13.00
N TYR A 273 16.99 -11.30 -13.94
CA TYR A 273 17.70 -10.04 -13.73
C TYR A 273 17.55 -9.13 -14.93
N ARG A 274 17.39 -7.85 -14.65
CA ARG A 274 17.58 -6.75 -15.58
C ARG A 274 18.91 -6.09 -15.23
N CYS A 275 19.86 -6.09 -16.15
CA CYS A 275 21.18 -5.53 -15.93
C CYS A 275 21.19 -4.03 -16.19
N ARG A 276 22.15 -3.34 -15.56
CA ARG A 276 22.45 -1.95 -15.91
C ARG A 276 23.01 -1.87 -17.34
N ARG A 277 22.91 -0.68 -17.94
CA ARG A 277 23.34 -0.46 -19.33
C ARG A 277 24.82 -0.83 -19.50
N GLY A 278 25.10 -1.72 -20.46
CA GLY A 278 26.45 -2.20 -20.74
C GLY A 278 26.94 -3.34 -19.84
N ARG A 279 26.09 -3.84 -18.93
CA ARG A 279 26.38 -4.97 -18.02
C ARG A 279 25.57 -6.23 -18.36
N GLY A 280 25.03 -6.31 -19.58
CA GLY A 280 24.21 -7.42 -20.05
C GLY A 280 22.83 -6.98 -20.56
N GLN A 281 21.84 -7.86 -20.42
CA GLN A 281 20.48 -7.64 -20.90
C GLN A 281 19.78 -6.49 -20.16
N GLN A 282 19.02 -5.69 -20.89
CA GLN A 282 18.22 -4.59 -20.31
C GLN A 282 16.76 -4.96 -20.07
N GLU A 283 16.39 -6.19 -20.44
CA GLU A 283 15.10 -6.81 -20.14
C GLU A 283 15.32 -7.93 -19.14
N PHE A 284 14.30 -8.26 -18.34
CA PHE A 284 14.42 -9.34 -17.36
C PHE A 284 14.62 -10.70 -18.05
N ALA A 285 15.76 -11.34 -17.77
CA ALA A 285 16.11 -12.67 -18.27
C ALA A 285 16.82 -13.50 -17.19
N PRO A 286 16.90 -14.84 -17.34
CA PRO A 286 17.63 -15.70 -16.40
C PRO A 286 19.15 -15.49 -16.45
N SER A 287 19.69 -14.86 -17.49
CA SER A 287 21.12 -14.58 -17.63
C SER A 287 21.63 -13.68 -16.50
N LEU A 288 22.82 -13.97 -15.99
CA LEU A 288 23.49 -13.12 -15.00
C LEU A 288 24.04 -11.86 -15.67
N CYS A 289 24.11 -10.78 -14.89
CA CYS A 289 24.80 -9.56 -15.31
C CYS A 289 26.32 -9.74 -15.22
N SER A 290 27.04 -9.10 -16.14
CA SER A 290 28.51 -9.07 -16.21
C SER A 290 29.09 -7.95 -15.38
#